data_AF-A0A3D5L4S6-F1
#
_entry.id   AF-A0A3D5L4S6-F1
#
_cell.length_a   1.000
_cell.length_b   1.000
_cell.length_c   1.000
_cell.angle_alpha   90.00
_cell.angle_beta   90.00
_cell.angle_gamma   90.00
#
_symmetry.space_group_name_H-M   'P 1'
#
loop_
_entity.id
_entity.type
_entity.pdbx_description
1 polymer ?
#
loop_
_entity_poly.entity_id
_entity_poly.type
_entity_poly.pdbx_seq_one_letter_code
_entity_poly.pdbx_strand_id
1 'polypeptide(L)'
;MEKLIIGIDLCDNYTQAAVLGREDAWMLPTVICRKKAAEEWYVGEDAYKYTLVGEGVIVDKLLSLAAKEGTSTIGGVKYGGMELLQRFLGSILAMVRAEYGGQKIDELVISLKNMEMKLLEGLTASVEALGVPKGCIHIASHTECFVHYVLNQRRDVWGGQVGMFSLSDEDLRYYELKVTRGPRQMTAMAEHEELEEGFSLSVLDTGSGAKMADKILCACGERFLQKKIFSSIFLTGKGFARTDWAPEFMKQICNRRRVFVETALFAKGAAMKAEEYLNESDSPSFVCLCEGKLWSTVSMEVMKRDAKSELVLASAGESWYEARSVVEVIPDGEREITFTITPQQEPKKKRQVKVTLDGFPERPNKTTKIRVAVGFLDEKTMVVKLTDQGFGELFPKTDAVVRQEVTL
;
A
#
# COMPACT_ATOMS: atom_id res chain seq x y z
N MET A 1 16.70 24.45 -3.78
CA MET A 1 17.15 23.15 -3.25
C MET A 1 16.27 22.10 -3.87
N GLU A 2 16.86 20.99 -4.29
CA GLU A 2 16.12 19.82 -4.80
C GLU A 2 15.28 19.24 -3.66
N LYS A 3 14.04 18.83 -3.93
CA LYS A 3 13.13 18.30 -2.90
C LYS A 3 13.61 16.93 -2.42
N LEU A 4 13.58 16.66 -1.13
CA LEU A 4 13.95 15.36 -0.56
C LEU A 4 12.71 14.45 -0.52
N ILE A 5 12.57 13.64 -1.55
CA ILE A 5 11.45 12.70 -1.74
C ILE A 5 11.96 11.29 -1.48
N ILE A 6 11.35 10.59 -0.52
CA ILE A 6 11.83 9.29 -0.04
C ILE A 6 10.77 8.21 -0.26
N GLY A 7 11.19 7.07 -0.76
CA GLY A 7 10.42 5.83 -0.72
C GLY A 7 11.10 4.81 0.19
N ILE A 8 10.35 4.16 1.07
CA ILE A 8 10.85 3.11 1.95
C ILE A 8 10.09 1.82 1.66
N ASP A 9 10.80 0.74 1.35
CA ASP A 9 10.23 -0.61 1.41
C ASP A 9 10.49 -1.23 2.77
N LEU A 10 9.43 -1.51 3.52
CA LEU A 10 9.50 -2.01 4.88
C LEU A 10 8.97 -3.45 4.95
N CYS A 11 9.90 -4.39 5.09
CA CYS A 11 9.62 -5.83 5.32
C CYS A 11 10.31 -6.33 6.59
N ASP A 12 9.90 -7.48 7.14
CA ASP A 12 10.51 -8.04 8.36
C ASP A 12 11.97 -8.51 8.17
N ASN A 13 12.36 -8.84 6.94
CA ASN A 13 13.72 -9.29 6.63
C ASN A 13 14.67 -8.13 6.34
N TYR A 14 14.30 -7.28 5.39
CA TYR A 14 15.11 -6.17 4.91
C TYR A 14 14.24 -4.95 4.70
N THR A 15 14.81 -3.78 5.02
CA THR A 15 14.26 -2.48 4.69
C THR A 15 15.13 -1.86 3.63
N GLN A 16 14.50 -1.25 2.64
CA GLN A 16 15.18 -0.47 1.63
C GLN A 16 14.69 0.97 1.68
N ALA A 17 15.58 1.92 1.47
CA ALA A 17 15.21 3.32 1.29
C ALA A 17 15.75 3.80 -0.05
N ALA A 18 14.96 4.52 -0.81
CA ALA A 18 15.35 5.16 -2.06
C ALA A 18 15.01 6.64 -1.99
N VAL A 19 15.89 7.47 -2.53
CA VAL A 19 15.60 8.88 -2.78
C VAL A 19 15.31 9.03 -4.27
N LEU A 20 14.26 9.77 -4.61
CA LEU A 20 13.88 9.99 -6.00
C LEU A 20 15.08 10.53 -6.82
N GLY A 21 15.30 9.96 -8.01
CA GLY A 21 16.39 10.35 -8.90
C GLY A 21 17.75 9.71 -8.58
N ARG A 22 17.92 9.05 -7.44
CA ARG A 22 19.14 8.30 -7.10
C ARG A 22 19.08 6.87 -7.65
N GLU A 23 20.19 6.40 -8.22
CA GLU A 23 20.30 5.01 -8.70
C GLU A 23 20.37 4.00 -7.55
N ASP A 24 21.15 4.34 -6.53
CA ASP A 24 21.37 3.50 -5.35
C ASP A 24 20.27 3.68 -4.30
N ALA A 25 19.95 2.58 -3.63
CA ALA A 25 19.09 2.53 -2.46
C ALA A 25 19.88 2.01 -1.26
N TRP A 26 19.57 2.51 -0.07
CA TRP A 26 20.03 1.86 1.16
C TRP A 26 19.30 0.52 1.29
N MET A 27 20.02 -0.52 1.71
CA MET A 27 19.46 -1.83 2.00
C MET A 27 20.07 -2.33 3.29
N LEU A 28 19.21 -2.75 4.22
CA LEU A 28 19.64 -3.09 5.56
C LEU A 28 18.66 -4.07 6.20
N PRO A 29 19.15 -5.05 6.99
CA PRO A 29 18.27 -5.97 7.69
C PRO A 29 17.31 -5.21 8.63
N THR A 30 16.05 -5.63 8.68
CA THR A 30 15.01 -4.99 9.53
C THR A 30 15.12 -5.50 10.97
N VAL A 31 16.24 -5.16 11.59
CA VAL A 31 16.57 -5.56 12.95
C VAL A 31 17.04 -4.35 13.74
N ILE A 32 16.78 -4.40 15.04
CA ILE A 32 17.25 -3.40 15.99
C ILE A 32 17.91 -4.11 17.17
N CYS A 33 18.95 -3.49 17.73
CA CYS A 33 19.65 -4.00 18.89
C CYS A 33 19.84 -2.87 19.90
N ARG A 34 19.59 -3.17 21.18
CA ARG A 34 19.99 -2.31 22.29
C ARG A 34 21.25 -2.88 22.92
N LYS A 35 22.26 -2.04 23.18
CA LYS A 35 23.40 -2.46 23.99
C LYS A 35 22.97 -2.82 25.41
N LYS A 36 23.61 -3.82 26.01
CA LYS A 36 23.34 -4.24 27.40
C LYS A 36 23.86 -3.23 28.41
N ALA A 37 25.02 -2.63 28.12
CA ALA A 37 25.72 -1.75 29.04
C ALA A 37 25.30 -0.26 28.92
N ALA A 38 24.54 0.11 27.89
CA ALA A 38 24.18 1.49 27.59
C ALA A 38 22.81 1.59 26.92
N GLU A 39 22.14 2.73 27.05
CA GLU A 39 20.88 3.02 26.35
C GLU A 39 21.09 3.41 24.87
N GLU A 40 21.98 2.69 24.20
CA GLU A 40 22.34 2.91 22.81
C GLU A 40 21.66 1.87 21.91
N TRP A 41 21.15 2.33 20.76
CA TRP A 41 20.42 1.53 19.80
C TRP A 41 21.15 1.51 18.46
N TYR A 42 21.17 0.34 17.84
CA TYR A 42 21.79 0.08 16.54
C TYR A 42 20.83 -0.68 15.64
N VAL A 43 20.93 -0.50 14.33
CA VAL A 43 20.06 -1.14 13.33
C VAL A 43 20.88 -1.87 12.27
N GLY A 44 20.23 -2.77 11.52
CA GLY A 44 20.84 -3.46 10.38
C GLY A 44 22.09 -4.26 10.75
N GLU A 45 23.15 -4.13 9.94
CA GLU A 45 24.38 -4.89 10.13
C GLU A 45 25.07 -4.61 11.48
N ASP A 46 25.00 -3.37 11.98
CA ASP A 46 25.61 -3.03 13.27
C ASP A 46 24.87 -3.69 14.44
N ALA A 47 23.55 -3.87 14.34
CA ALA A 47 22.79 -4.61 15.33
C ALA A 47 23.25 -6.08 15.42
N TYR A 48 23.56 -6.72 14.29
CA TYR A 48 24.15 -8.06 14.28
C TYR A 48 25.53 -8.09 14.91
N LYS A 49 26.42 -7.14 14.55
CA LYS A 49 27.79 -7.06 15.10
C LYS A 49 27.79 -7.03 16.63
N TYR A 50 27.01 -6.14 17.25
CA TYR A 50 26.95 -6.03 18.71
C TYR A 50 26.35 -7.27 19.38
N THR A 51 25.44 -7.96 18.70
CA THR A 51 24.85 -9.20 19.21
C THR A 51 25.85 -10.35 19.14
N LEU A 52 26.61 -10.47 18.05
CA LEU A 52 27.64 -11.50 17.87
C LEU A 52 28.75 -11.43 18.93
N VAL A 53 29.15 -10.22 19.34
CA VAL A 53 30.14 -10.03 20.42
C VAL A 53 29.52 -10.09 21.82
N GLY A 54 28.22 -10.39 21.93
CA GLY A 54 27.52 -10.57 23.21
C GLY A 54 27.16 -9.27 23.94
N GLU A 55 27.38 -8.10 23.32
CA GLU A 55 27.14 -6.78 23.90
C GLU A 55 25.71 -6.27 23.67
N GLY A 56 24.97 -6.89 22.76
CA GLY A 56 23.65 -6.47 22.32
C GLY A 56 22.53 -7.46 22.63
N VAL A 57 21.29 -6.96 22.67
CA VAL A 57 20.07 -7.78 22.59
C VAL A 57 19.32 -7.38 21.34
N ILE A 58 19.25 -8.31 20.38
CA ILE A 58 18.60 -8.12 19.09
C ILE A 58 17.10 -8.35 19.18
N VAL A 59 16.34 -7.60 18.39
CA VAL A 59 14.95 -7.84 18.07
C VAL A 59 14.81 -7.78 16.55
N ASP A 60 14.23 -8.83 15.99
CA ASP A 60 13.88 -8.97 14.58
C ASP A 60 12.36 -8.94 14.40
N LYS A 61 11.90 -9.12 13.16
CA LYS A 61 10.48 -9.19 12.80
C LYS A 61 9.66 -8.01 13.34
N LEU A 62 10.24 -6.81 13.23
CA LEU A 62 9.71 -5.58 13.83
C LEU A 62 8.31 -5.24 13.30
N LEU A 63 8.06 -5.48 12.01
CA LEU A 63 6.77 -5.24 11.37
C LEU A 63 5.72 -6.21 11.92
N SER A 64 6.04 -7.50 11.97
CA SER A 64 5.17 -8.52 12.58
C SER A 64 4.90 -8.24 14.05
N LEU A 65 5.92 -7.83 14.81
CA LEU A 65 5.80 -7.53 16.23
C LEU A 65 4.89 -6.31 16.45
N ALA A 66 5.02 -5.28 15.61
CA ALA A 66 4.17 -4.10 15.64
C ALA A 66 2.71 -4.42 15.26
N ALA A 67 2.50 -5.17 14.18
CA ALA A 67 1.16 -5.57 13.73
C ALA A 67 0.39 -6.40 14.76
N LYS A 68 1.10 -7.29 15.49
CA LYS A 68 0.51 -8.15 16.52
C LYS A 68 0.42 -7.49 17.91
N GLU A 69 0.72 -6.20 18.03
CA GLU A 69 0.80 -5.49 19.31
C GLU A 69 1.70 -6.21 20.33
N GLY A 70 2.71 -6.90 19.82
CA GLY A 70 3.66 -7.68 20.60
C GLY A 70 4.65 -6.79 21.33
N THR A 71 5.39 -7.40 22.24
CA THR A 71 6.42 -6.69 23.03
C THR A 71 7.69 -7.51 23.13
N SER A 72 8.83 -6.82 23.24
CA SER A 72 10.12 -7.44 23.56
C SER A 72 10.65 -6.89 24.88
N THR A 73 11.23 -7.74 25.72
CA THR A 73 11.82 -7.33 27.00
C THR A 73 13.34 -7.31 26.88
N ILE A 74 13.94 -6.12 27.02
CA ILE A 74 15.37 -5.91 26.86
C ILE A 74 15.92 -5.24 28.11
N GLY A 75 16.84 -5.93 28.82
CA GLY A 75 17.43 -5.40 30.05
C GLY A 75 16.39 -5.08 31.13
N GLY A 76 15.34 -5.90 31.25
CA GLY A 76 14.26 -5.73 32.21
C GLY A 76 13.20 -4.69 31.84
N VAL A 77 13.35 -3.99 30.71
CA VAL A 77 12.38 -3.01 30.21
C VAL A 77 11.55 -3.63 29.10
N LYS A 78 10.22 -3.51 29.19
CA LYS A 78 9.27 -3.98 28.19
C LYS A 78 9.05 -2.90 27.13
N TYR A 79 9.41 -3.20 25.89
CA TYR A 79 9.22 -2.32 24.73
C TYR A 79 8.09 -2.83 23.84
N GLY A 80 7.24 -1.92 23.37
CA GLY A 80 6.20 -2.24 22.40
C GLY A 80 6.76 -2.43 20.99
N GLY A 81 6.14 -3.30 20.18
CA GLY A 81 6.55 -3.53 18.79
C GLY A 81 6.59 -2.25 17.96
N MET A 82 5.55 -1.41 18.07
CA MET A 82 5.51 -0.11 17.38
C MET A 82 6.60 0.86 17.86
N GLU A 83 6.94 0.83 19.15
CA GLU A 83 8.02 1.66 19.70
C GLU A 83 9.38 1.26 19.11
N LEU A 84 9.65 -0.05 19.02
CA LEU A 84 10.88 -0.56 18.42
C LEU A 84 10.95 -0.25 16.92
N LEU A 85 9.82 -0.39 16.21
CA LEU A 85 9.72 -0.05 14.80
C LEU A 85 9.93 1.45 14.56
N GLN A 86 9.38 2.33 15.41
CA GLN A 86 9.62 3.77 15.35
C GLN A 86 11.10 4.10 15.54
N ARG A 87 11.79 3.46 16.50
CA ARG A 87 13.25 3.66 16.70
C ARG A 87 14.04 3.24 15.47
N PHE A 88 13.68 2.08 14.90
CA PHE A 88 14.30 1.59 13.67
C PHE A 88 14.12 2.57 12.51
N LEU A 89 12.89 3.02 12.23
CA LEU A 89 12.60 4.02 11.20
C LEU A 89 13.33 5.33 11.46
N GLY A 90 13.44 5.75 12.72
CA GLY A 90 14.23 6.91 13.13
C GLY A 90 15.69 6.82 12.70
N SER A 91 16.31 5.66 12.86
CA SER A 91 17.67 5.41 12.36
C SER A 91 17.74 5.48 10.83
N ILE A 92 16.75 4.93 10.10
CA ILE A 92 16.72 4.99 8.62
C ILE A 92 16.63 6.43 8.13
N LEU A 93 15.67 7.19 8.67
CA LEU A 93 15.50 8.59 8.30
C LEU A 93 16.70 9.44 8.68
N ALA A 94 17.37 9.15 9.81
CA ALA A 94 18.59 9.84 10.20
C ALA A 94 19.75 9.56 9.23
N MET A 95 19.92 8.30 8.78
CA MET A 95 20.93 7.95 7.77
C MET A 95 20.70 8.69 6.45
N VAL A 96 19.46 8.69 5.95
CA VAL A 96 19.12 9.43 4.72
C VAL A 96 19.34 10.93 4.91
N ARG A 97 18.83 11.54 5.99
CA ARG A 97 19.02 12.98 6.26
C ARG A 97 20.49 13.37 6.38
N ALA A 98 21.34 12.53 6.95
CA ALA A 98 22.77 12.81 7.10
C ALA A 98 23.47 12.97 5.74
N GLU A 99 23.11 12.16 4.73
CA GLU A 99 23.65 12.30 3.37
C GLU A 99 23.14 13.55 2.63
N TYR A 100 22.00 14.12 3.06
CA TYR A 100 21.36 15.30 2.45
C TYR A 100 21.46 16.54 3.37
N GLY A 101 22.52 16.63 4.19
CA GLY A 101 22.82 17.83 4.99
C GLY A 101 21.74 18.20 6.02
N GLY A 102 20.94 17.23 6.47
CA GLY A 102 19.84 17.45 7.41
C GLY A 102 18.60 18.08 6.78
N GLN A 103 18.46 18.02 5.46
CA GLN A 103 17.30 18.58 4.75
C GLN A 103 15.97 18.00 5.27
N LYS A 104 14.93 18.84 5.28
CA LYS A 104 13.56 18.43 5.55
C LYS A 104 13.09 17.44 4.48
N ILE A 105 12.38 16.39 4.89
CA ILE A 105 11.71 15.47 3.98
C ILE A 105 10.47 16.16 3.42
N ASP A 106 10.40 16.29 2.09
CA ASP A 106 9.29 16.93 1.38
C ASP A 106 8.13 15.96 1.20
N GLU A 107 8.40 14.71 0.82
CA GLU A 107 7.41 13.63 0.74
C GLU A 107 8.01 12.28 1.11
N LEU A 108 7.23 11.42 1.75
CA LEU A 108 7.62 10.08 2.16
C LEU A 108 6.49 9.08 1.90
N VAL A 109 6.79 8.04 1.11
CA VAL A 109 5.92 6.86 0.98
C VAL A 109 6.60 5.66 1.61
N ILE A 110 5.88 4.94 2.48
CA ILE A 110 6.29 3.61 2.97
C ILE A 110 5.49 2.55 2.21
N SER A 111 6.17 1.62 1.55
CA SER A 111 5.57 0.47 0.89
C SER A 111 5.49 -0.72 1.83
N LEU A 112 4.34 -1.38 1.87
CA LEU A 112 4.08 -2.54 2.71
C LEU A 112 3.59 -3.73 1.89
N LYS A 113 3.94 -4.92 2.39
CA LYS A 113 3.48 -6.20 1.85
C LYS A 113 1.97 -6.43 2.06
N ASN A 114 1.45 -6.00 3.22
CA ASN A 114 0.08 -6.22 3.67
C ASN A 114 -0.49 -4.92 4.24
N MET A 115 -1.74 -4.59 3.90
CA MET A 115 -2.39 -3.33 4.26
C MET A 115 -3.33 -3.48 5.45
N GLU A 116 -2.81 -3.41 6.68
CA GLU A 116 -3.60 -3.53 7.92
C GLU A 116 -3.78 -2.18 8.62
N MET A 117 -5.03 -1.76 8.91
CA MET A 117 -5.32 -0.42 9.44
C MET A 117 -4.51 -0.02 10.67
N LYS A 118 -4.37 -0.93 11.65
CA LYS A 118 -3.59 -0.66 12.88
C LYS A 118 -2.13 -0.35 12.58
N LEU A 119 -1.55 -1.09 11.64
CA LEU A 119 -0.17 -0.89 11.20
C LEU A 119 -0.04 0.44 10.45
N LEU A 120 -1.00 0.77 9.57
CA LEU A 120 -1.04 2.05 8.84
C LEU A 120 -1.08 3.26 9.78
N GLU A 121 -1.99 3.24 10.75
CA GLU A 121 -2.12 4.31 11.75
C GLU A 121 -0.87 4.43 12.63
N GLY A 122 -0.33 3.30 13.09
CA GLY A 122 0.86 3.27 13.92
C GLY A 122 2.13 3.74 13.20
N LEU A 123 2.32 3.37 11.94
CA LEU A 123 3.43 3.85 11.11
C LEU A 123 3.33 5.36 10.87
N THR A 124 2.14 5.84 10.51
CA THR A 124 1.91 7.28 10.28
C THR A 124 2.26 8.09 11.54
N ALA A 125 1.74 7.67 12.70
CA ALA A 125 2.03 8.33 13.98
C ALA A 125 3.51 8.23 14.37
N SER A 126 4.16 7.09 14.12
CA SER A 126 5.58 6.87 14.41
C SER A 126 6.46 7.82 13.60
N VAL A 127 6.18 7.95 12.31
CA VAL A 127 6.94 8.81 11.39
C VAL A 127 6.66 10.29 11.67
N GLU A 128 5.43 10.64 12.05
CA GLU A 128 5.07 11.98 12.51
C GLU A 128 5.88 12.38 13.76
N ALA A 129 6.02 11.47 14.72
CA ALA A 129 6.84 11.66 15.92
C ALA A 129 8.35 11.82 15.61
N LEU A 130 8.82 11.38 14.43
CA LEU A 130 10.20 11.55 13.94
C LEU A 130 10.40 12.88 13.16
N GLY A 131 9.39 13.74 13.17
CA GLY A 131 9.45 15.10 12.63
C GLY A 131 9.12 15.25 11.15
N VAL A 132 8.48 14.24 10.53
CA VAL A 132 7.90 14.40 9.18
C VAL A 132 6.45 14.87 9.35
N PRO A 133 6.01 15.96 8.69
CA PRO A 133 4.62 16.40 8.81
C PRO A 133 3.64 15.34 8.30
N LYS A 134 2.52 15.13 9.00
CA LYS A 134 1.50 14.14 8.63
C LYS A 134 1.01 14.24 7.18
N GLY A 135 0.90 15.45 6.64
CA GLY A 135 0.48 15.67 5.25
C GLY A 135 1.49 15.22 4.19
N CYS A 136 2.70 14.85 4.60
CA CYS A 136 3.79 14.38 3.73
C CYS A 136 4.11 12.89 3.96
N ILE A 137 3.27 12.18 4.73
CA ILE A 137 3.45 10.77 5.07
C ILE A 137 2.35 9.98 4.38
N HIS A 138 2.78 9.05 3.53
CA HIS A 138 1.91 8.22 2.73
C HIS A 138 2.30 6.76 2.87
N ILE A 139 1.33 5.88 2.66
CA ILE A 139 1.57 4.43 2.65
C ILE A 139 1.07 3.88 1.31
N ALA A 140 1.68 2.82 0.84
CA ALA A 140 1.33 2.16 -0.41
C ALA A 140 1.51 0.64 -0.26
N SER A 141 0.73 -0.14 -1.01
CA SER A 141 1.03 -1.57 -1.13
C SER A 141 2.26 -1.79 -2.01
N HIS A 142 2.93 -2.92 -1.84
CA HIS A 142 3.93 -3.40 -2.81
C HIS A 142 3.40 -3.41 -4.24
N THR A 143 2.14 -3.83 -4.42
CA THR A 143 1.51 -3.83 -5.74
C THR A 143 1.38 -2.42 -6.32
N GLU A 144 1.00 -1.42 -5.53
CA GLU A 144 0.92 -0.03 -5.97
C GLU A 144 2.31 0.52 -6.34
N CYS A 145 3.32 0.29 -5.49
CA CYS A 145 4.69 0.72 -5.78
C CYS A 145 5.25 0.05 -7.05
N PHE A 146 4.91 -1.21 -7.31
CA PHE A 146 5.23 -1.87 -8.57
C PHE A 146 4.60 -1.14 -9.78
N VAL A 147 3.35 -0.69 -9.66
CA VAL A 147 2.71 0.11 -10.71
C VAL A 147 3.45 1.42 -10.96
N HIS A 148 3.71 2.22 -9.92
CA HIS A 148 4.40 3.50 -10.09
C HIS A 148 5.82 3.31 -10.64
N TYR A 149 6.53 2.27 -10.21
CA TYR A 149 7.86 1.97 -10.75
C TYR A 149 7.82 1.67 -12.24
N VAL A 150 6.92 0.78 -12.68
CA VAL A 150 6.83 0.34 -14.08
C VAL A 150 6.34 1.46 -15.00
N LEU A 151 5.35 2.25 -14.57
CA LEU A 151 4.79 3.31 -15.42
C LEU A 151 5.72 4.51 -15.60
N ASN A 152 6.69 4.69 -14.70
CA ASN A 152 7.78 5.65 -14.86
C ASN A 152 8.92 5.14 -15.77
N GLN A 153 8.84 3.90 -16.26
CA GLN A 153 9.77 3.40 -17.28
C GLN A 153 9.35 3.86 -18.68
N ARG A 154 10.26 3.68 -19.66
CA ARG A 154 9.95 3.94 -21.08
C ARG A 154 8.75 3.12 -21.54
N ARG A 155 7.93 3.71 -22.43
CA ARG A 155 6.65 3.13 -22.87
C ARG A 155 6.75 1.73 -23.48
N ASP A 156 7.90 1.36 -24.04
CA ASP A 156 8.16 0.03 -24.60
C ASP A 156 8.32 -1.07 -23.54
N VAL A 157 8.62 -0.70 -22.29
CA VAL A 157 8.68 -1.62 -21.14
C VAL A 157 7.28 -2.14 -20.77
N TRP A 158 6.26 -1.29 -20.89
CA TRP A 158 4.89 -1.55 -20.45
C TRP A 158 3.86 -1.38 -21.58
N GLY A 159 4.30 -1.65 -22.82
CA GLY A 159 3.43 -1.65 -23.99
C GLY A 159 2.44 -2.83 -24.01
N GLY A 160 2.78 -3.94 -23.35
CA GLY A 160 1.92 -5.11 -23.13
C GLY A 160 1.68 -5.33 -21.64
N GLN A 161 1.47 -6.58 -21.23
CA GLN A 161 1.48 -6.92 -19.81
C GLN A 161 2.90 -6.91 -19.25
N VAL A 162 3.02 -6.62 -17.96
CA VAL A 162 4.29 -6.65 -17.23
C VAL A 162 4.17 -7.65 -16.10
N GLY A 163 5.06 -8.63 -16.06
CA GLY A 163 5.15 -9.58 -14.97
C GLY A 163 6.28 -9.20 -14.03
N MET A 164 6.20 -9.58 -12.76
CA MET A 164 7.32 -9.45 -11.83
C MET A 164 7.37 -10.67 -10.91
N PHE A 165 8.57 -11.23 -10.74
CA PHE A 165 8.84 -12.23 -9.72
C PHE A 165 9.62 -11.58 -8.58
N SER A 166 9.10 -11.69 -7.37
CA SER A 166 9.75 -11.27 -6.13
C SER A 166 10.15 -12.50 -5.34
N LEU A 167 11.44 -12.69 -5.07
CA LEU A 167 11.95 -13.82 -4.30
C LEU A 167 12.75 -13.32 -3.09
N SER A 168 12.23 -13.62 -1.90
CA SER A 168 12.82 -13.29 -0.60
C SER A 168 13.18 -14.55 0.19
N ASP A 169 13.73 -14.39 1.39
CA ASP A 169 13.96 -15.51 2.33
C ASP A 169 12.64 -16.09 2.90
N GLU A 170 11.54 -15.33 2.85
CA GLU A 170 10.25 -15.72 3.39
C GLU A 170 9.29 -16.27 2.33
N ASP A 171 9.36 -15.74 1.11
CA ASP A 171 8.34 -16.01 0.11
C ASP A 171 8.81 -15.84 -1.34
N LEU A 172 8.01 -16.43 -2.22
CA LEU A 172 8.02 -16.19 -3.64
C LEU A 172 6.66 -15.61 -4.04
N ARG A 173 6.66 -14.43 -4.66
CA ARG A 173 5.45 -13.75 -5.12
C ARG A 173 5.54 -13.42 -6.59
N TYR A 174 4.42 -13.56 -7.29
CA TYR A 174 4.27 -13.10 -8.67
C TYR A 174 3.33 -11.89 -8.70
N TYR A 175 3.68 -10.87 -9.47
CA TYR A 175 2.84 -9.71 -9.73
C TYR A 175 2.59 -9.59 -11.23
N GLU A 176 1.38 -9.15 -11.60
CA GLU A 176 1.03 -8.87 -12.99
C GLU A 176 0.39 -7.49 -13.09
N LEU A 177 0.89 -6.68 -14.02
CA LEU A 177 0.34 -5.37 -14.37
C LEU A 177 -0.19 -5.39 -15.80
N LYS A 178 -1.44 -4.96 -15.95
CA LYS A 178 -2.09 -4.69 -17.22
C LYS A 178 -2.51 -3.23 -17.29
N VAL A 179 -2.09 -2.55 -18.34
CA VAL A 179 -2.43 -1.16 -18.58
C VAL A 179 -3.43 -1.05 -19.74
N THR A 180 -4.58 -0.42 -19.49
CA THR A 180 -5.62 -0.21 -20.50
C THR A 180 -5.86 1.28 -20.71
N ARG A 181 -5.92 1.72 -21.96
CA ARG A 181 -6.27 3.12 -22.29
C ARG A 181 -7.79 3.26 -22.34
N GLY A 182 -8.35 4.00 -21.39
CA GLY A 182 -9.75 4.40 -21.43
C GLY A 182 -9.96 5.69 -22.23
N PRO A 183 -11.21 6.06 -22.51
CA PRO A 183 -11.55 7.28 -23.26
C PRO A 183 -11.25 8.58 -22.50
N ARG A 184 -11.18 8.55 -21.16
CA ARG A 184 -10.86 9.73 -20.32
C ARG A 184 -9.45 9.68 -19.73
N GLN A 185 -9.04 8.52 -19.26
CA GLN A 185 -7.76 8.31 -18.60
C GLN A 185 -7.32 6.86 -18.73
N MET A 186 -6.05 6.61 -18.49
CA MET A 186 -5.45 5.28 -18.46
C MET A 186 -5.79 4.58 -17.14
N THR A 187 -6.00 3.28 -17.19
CA THR A 187 -6.21 2.44 -16.00
C THR A 187 -5.07 1.44 -15.93
N ALA A 188 -4.35 1.44 -14.82
CA ALA A 188 -3.32 0.47 -14.47
C ALA A 188 -3.92 -0.51 -13.46
N MET A 189 -4.00 -1.79 -13.84
CA MET A 189 -4.54 -2.83 -12.99
C MET A 189 -3.41 -3.78 -12.63
N ALA A 190 -3.17 -3.95 -11.33
CA ALA A 190 -2.14 -4.84 -10.85
C ALA A 190 -2.68 -5.78 -9.77
N GLU A 191 -2.27 -7.04 -9.87
CA GLU A 191 -2.62 -8.12 -8.96
C GLU A 191 -1.35 -8.86 -8.56
N HIS A 192 -1.40 -9.60 -7.45
CA HIS A 192 -0.32 -10.45 -7.01
C HIS A 192 -0.82 -11.81 -6.54
N GLU A 193 0.06 -12.80 -6.57
CA GLU A 193 -0.18 -14.16 -6.10
C GLU A 193 1.01 -14.59 -5.22
N GLU A 194 0.73 -15.03 -3.99
CA GLU A 194 1.71 -15.72 -3.15
C GLU A 194 1.85 -17.17 -3.64
N LEU A 195 3.07 -17.59 -3.94
CA LEU A 195 3.32 -18.89 -4.52
C LEU A 195 3.66 -19.88 -3.40
N GLU A 196 2.81 -20.89 -3.20
CA GLU A 196 3.04 -21.97 -2.23
C GLU A 196 4.33 -22.74 -2.51
N GLU A 197 4.81 -22.71 -3.75
CA GLU A 197 6.07 -23.32 -4.18
C GLU A 197 7.32 -22.51 -3.76
N GLY A 198 7.17 -21.48 -2.92
CA GLY A 198 8.26 -20.69 -2.36
C GLY A 198 9.30 -21.55 -1.61
N PHE A 199 10.55 -21.08 -1.61
CA PHE A 199 11.66 -21.77 -0.97
C PHE A 199 12.59 -20.77 -0.29
N SER A 200 13.23 -21.20 0.80
CA SER A 200 14.29 -20.44 1.47
C SER A 200 15.49 -20.25 0.56
N LEU A 201 16.13 -19.08 0.58
CA LEU A 201 17.32 -18.82 -0.24
C LEU A 201 18.51 -19.71 0.14
N SER A 202 18.54 -20.26 1.36
CA SER A 202 19.56 -21.23 1.79
C SER A 202 19.61 -22.49 0.91
N VAL A 203 18.53 -22.79 0.18
CA VAL A 203 18.51 -23.90 -0.79
C VAL A 203 19.50 -23.66 -1.94
N LEU A 204 19.76 -22.39 -2.28
CA LEU A 204 20.67 -21.99 -3.35
C LEU A 204 22.15 -22.27 -3.03
N ASP A 205 22.49 -22.52 -1.76
CA ASP A 205 23.85 -22.82 -1.32
C ASP A 205 24.37 -24.18 -1.84
N THR A 206 23.50 -25.02 -2.38
CA THR A 206 23.85 -26.33 -2.95
C THR A 206 23.49 -26.41 -4.43
N GLY A 207 24.34 -27.07 -5.23
CA GLY A 207 24.07 -27.23 -6.67
C GLY A 207 22.80 -28.03 -7.00
N SER A 208 22.40 -28.97 -6.14
CA SER A 208 21.12 -29.68 -6.28
C SER A 208 19.92 -28.80 -5.92
N GLY A 209 20.05 -27.98 -4.89
CA GLY A 209 19.00 -27.05 -4.47
C GLY A 209 18.78 -25.94 -5.50
N ALA A 210 19.85 -25.35 -6.05
CA ALA A 210 19.75 -24.39 -7.15
C ALA A 210 19.00 -24.96 -8.37
N LYS A 211 19.28 -26.21 -8.76
CA LYS A 211 18.56 -26.89 -9.85
C LYS A 211 17.08 -27.13 -9.54
N MET A 212 16.73 -27.40 -8.28
CA MET A 212 15.34 -27.54 -7.86
C MET A 212 14.62 -26.20 -7.91
N ALA A 213 15.23 -25.15 -7.38
CA ALA A 213 14.72 -23.78 -7.40
C ALA A 213 14.50 -23.28 -8.84
N ASP A 214 15.43 -23.54 -9.76
CA ASP A 214 15.30 -23.21 -11.19
C ASP A 214 14.07 -23.90 -11.81
N LYS A 215 13.85 -25.19 -11.51
CA LYS A 215 12.66 -25.93 -11.98
C LYS A 215 11.35 -25.37 -11.42
N ILE A 216 11.34 -24.96 -10.15
CA ILE A 216 10.18 -24.33 -9.52
C ILE A 216 9.84 -23.03 -10.26
N LEU A 217 10.84 -22.16 -10.49
CA LEU A 217 10.62 -20.93 -11.23
C LEU A 217 10.19 -21.18 -12.68
N CYS A 218 10.73 -22.20 -13.35
CA CYS A 218 10.28 -22.60 -14.68
C CYS A 218 8.79 -22.95 -14.69
N ALA A 219 8.34 -23.78 -13.74
CA ALA A 219 6.93 -24.15 -13.61
C ALA A 219 6.04 -22.92 -13.37
N CYS A 220 6.49 -21.97 -12.53
CA CYS A 220 5.80 -20.69 -12.33
C CYS A 220 5.75 -19.87 -13.62
N GLY A 221 6.86 -19.77 -14.36
CA GLY A 221 6.93 -19.09 -15.65
C GLY A 221 6.00 -19.71 -16.70
N GLU A 222 5.83 -21.04 -16.69
CA GLU A 222 4.90 -21.73 -17.58
C GLU A 222 3.45 -21.39 -17.22
N ARG A 223 3.11 -21.45 -15.93
CA ARG A 223 1.77 -21.14 -15.40
C ARG A 223 1.35 -19.71 -15.74
N PHE A 224 2.20 -18.72 -15.46
CA PHE A 224 1.81 -17.32 -15.54
C PHE A 224 2.03 -16.70 -16.92
N LEU A 225 3.05 -17.14 -17.67
CA LEU A 225 3.50 -16.38 -18.83
C LEU A 225 3.08 -16.95 -20.20
N GLN A 226 2.69 -18.22 -20.31
CA GLN A 226 2.47 -18.86 -21.62
C GLN A 226 1.27 -18.34 -22.41
N LYS A 227 0.20 -17.92 -21.73
CA LYS A 227 -1.09 -17.59 -22.37
C LYS A 227 -1.29 -16.09 -22.65
N LYS A 228 -0.34 -15.24 -22.27
CA LYS A 228 -0.48 -13.79 -22.34
C LYS A 228 0.74 -13.14 -23.00
N ILE A 229 0.56 -11.94 -23.53
CA ILE A 229 1.62 -11.18 -24.19
C ILE A 229 2.25 -10.22 -23.19
N PHE A 230 3.47 -10.54 -22.78
CA PHE A 230 4.28 -9.72 -21.89
C PHE A 230 5.27 -8.87 -22.67
N SER A 231 5.34 -7.57 -22.36
CA SER A 231 6.40 -6.69 -22.89
C SER A 231 7.69 -6.80 -22.08
N SER A 232 7.57 -6.96 -20.75
CA SER A 232 8.72 -7.10 -19.86
C SER A 232 8.41 -7.98 -18.65
N ILE A 233 9.49 -8.49 -18.04
CA ILE A 233 9.48 -9.21 -16.77
C ILE A 233 10.49 -8.53 -15.84
N PHE A 234 10.06 -8.21 -14.63
CA PHE A 234 10.93 -7.74 -13.56
C PHE A 234 11.29 -8.87 -12.59
N LEU A 235 12.51 -8.83 -12.08
CA LEU A 235 12.99 -9.70 -11.02
C LEU A 235 13.43 -8.81 -9.85
N THR A 236 12.90 -9.08 -8.66
CA THR A 236 13.19 -8.28 -7.46
C THR A 236 13.33 -9.16 -6.21
N GLY A 237 13.87 -8.59 -5.14
CA GLY A 237 14.19 -9.33 -3.92
C GLY A 237 15.56 -10.01 -3.94
N LYS A 238 16.00 -10.43 -2.75
CA LYS A 238 17.36 -10.92 -2.49
C LYS A 238 17.72 -12.17 -3.31
N GLY A 239 16.74 -13.04 -3.61
CA GLY A 239 16.97 -14.24 -4.41
C GLY A 239 17.36 -13.96 -5.87
N PHE A 240 17.04 -12.78 -6.38
CA PHE A 240 17.43 -12.34 -7.73
C PHE A 240 18.58 -11.34 -7.76
N ALA A 241 19.25 -11.08 -6.63
CA ALA A 241 20.49 -10.30 -6.61
C ALA A 241 21.58 -10.93 -7.51
N ARG A 242 21.50 -12.25 -7.72
CA ARG A 242 22.23 -13.00 -8.76
C ARG A 242 21.24 -13.95 -9.43
N THR A 243 21.37 -14.16 -10.73
CA THR A 243 20.44 -14.99 -11.54
C THR A 243 21.11 -16.20 -12.18
N ASP A 244 22.41 -16.40 -11.95
CA ASP A 244 23.22 -17.49 -12.52
C ASP A 244 22.80 -18.87 -12.01
N TRP A 245 22.13 -18.93 -10.87
CA TRP A 245 21.57 -20.16 -10.31
C TRP A 245 20.32 -20.67 -11.06
N ALA A 246 19.66 -19.83 -11.87
CA ALA A 246 18.40 -20.13 -12.57
C ALA A 246 18.51 -20.08 -14.11
N PRO A 247 19.45 -20.81 -14.74
CA PRO A 247 19.73 -20.64 -16.18
C PRO A 247 18.54 -21.01 -17.08
N GLU A 248 17.77 -22.06 -16.76
CA GLU A 248 16.64 -22.47 -17.60
C GLU A 248 15.47 -21.49 -17.46
N PHE A 249 15.18 -21.02 -16.25
CA PHE A 249 14.17 -20.00 -16.03
C PHE A 249 14.55 -18.71 -16.76
N MET A 250 15.79 -18.25 -16.65
CA MET A 250 16.26 -17.05 -17.35
C MET A 250 16.11 -17.19 -18.87
N LYS A 251 16.48 -18.35 -19.44
CA LYS A 251 16.28 -18.64 -20.86
C LYS A 251 14.80 -18.60 -21.26
N GLN A 252 13.92 -19.15 -20.42
CA GLN A 252 12.47 -19.12 -20.64
C GLN A 252 11.95 -17.68 -20.64
N ILE A 253 12.22 -16.88 -19.60
CA ILE A 253 11.67 -15.53 -19.47
C ILE A 253 12.28 -14.53 -20.46
N CYS A 254 13.54 -14.71 -20.87
CA CYS A 254 14.20 -13.85 -21.88
C CYS A 254 13.73 -14.12 -23.32
N ASN A 255 12.92 -15.16 -23.57
CA ASN A 255 12.42 -15.44 -24.92
C ASN A 255 11.43 -14.36 -25.38
N ARG A 256 11.88 -13.48 -26.29
CA ARG A 256 11.12 -12.36 -26.90
C ARG A 256 10.61 -11.30 -25.91
N ARG A 257 11.16 -11.25 -24.70
CA ARG A 257 10.77 -10.31 -23.63
C ARG A 257 12.01 -9.64 -23.08
N ARG A 258 11.86 -8.41 -22.59
CA ARG A 258 12.92 -7.75 -21.82
C ARG A 258 12.82 -8.18 -20.37
N VAL A 259 13.96 -8.51 -19.78
CA VAL A 259 14.05 -8.87 -18.36
C VAL A 259 14.89 -7.83 -17.66
N PHE A 260 14.38 -7.32 -16.54
CA PHE A 260 15.04 -6.32 -15.71
C PHE A 260 15.22 -6.87 -14.31
N VAL A 261 16.39 -6.67 -13.72
CA VAL A 261 16.66 -6.97 -12.32
C VAL A 261 16.72 -5.63 -11.59
N GLU A 262 15.83 -5.43 -10.63
CA GLU A 262 15.81 -4.23 -9.79
C GLU A 262 15.56 -4.67 -8.35
N THR A 263 16.60 -4.63 -7.53
CA THR A 263 16.53 -5.10 -6.14
C THR A 263 15.75 -4.14 -5.25
N ALA A 264 15.70 -2.84 -5.58
CA ALA A 264 15.05 -1.79 -4.80
C ALA A 264 13.72 -1.31 -5.38
N LEU A 265 13.01 -2.20 -6.10
CA LEU A 265 11.87 -1.82 -6.93
C LEU A 265 10.75 -1.17 -6.13
N PHE A 266 10.38 -1.75 -4.98
CA PHE A 266 9.29 -1.22 -4.15
C PHE A 266 9.65 0.13 -3.54
N ALA A 267 10.88 0.29 -3.02
CA ALA A 267 11.35 1.57 -2.48
C ALA A 267 11.43 2.67 -3.57
N LYS A 268 11.92 2.35 -4.77
CA LYS A 268 11.95 3.29 -5.90
C LYS A 268 10.53 3.64 -6.38
N GLY A 269 9.65 2.64 -6.46
CA GLY A 269 8.24 2.83 -6.78
C GLY A 269 7.51 3.70 -5.76
N ALA A 270 7.82 3.55 -4.47
CA ALA A 270 7.36 4.42 -3.41
C ALA A 270 7.84 5.86 -3.59
N ALA A 271 9.11 6.09 -3.92
CA ALA A 271 9.64 7.43 -4.18
C ALA A 271 8.97 8.08 -5.40
N MET A 272 8.69 7.31 -6.46
CA MET A 272 7.95 7.78 -7.64
C MET A 272 6.49 8.12 -7.32
N LYS A 273 5.82 7.32 -6.48
CA LYS A 273 4.49 7.66 -5.97
C LYS A 273 4.53 8.95 -5.13
N ALA A 274 5.56 9.11 -4.30
CA ALA A 274 5.72 10.29 -3.45
C ALA A 274 5.84 11.59 -4.27
N GLU A 275 6.47 11.54 -5.44
CA GLU A 275 6.53 12.66 -6.38
C GLU A 275 5.14 13.14 -6.84
N GLU A 276 4.17 12.24 -6.99
CA GLU A 276 2.84 12.60 -7.48
C GLU A 276 2.10 13.56 -6.54
N TYR A 277 2.34 13.48 -5.23
CA TYR A 277 1.75 14.38 -4.24
C TYR A 277 2.27 15.82 -4.32
N LEU A 278 3.40 16.03 -5.01
CA LEU A 278 3.97 17.36 -5.25
C LEU A 278 3.48 18.01 -6.53
N ASN A 279 2.78 17.26 -7.39
CA ASN A 279 2.25 17.78 -8.64
C ASN A 279 0.91 18.50 -8.36
N GLU A 280 0.81 19.76 -8.77
CA GLU A 280 -0.39 20.59 -8.60
C GLU A 280 -1.54 20.22 -9.57
N SER A 281 -1.44 19.08 -10.28
CA SER A 281 -2.50 18.61 -11.17
C SER A 281 -3.62 17.98 -10.34
N ASP A 282 -4.82 18.58 -10.38
CA ASP A 282 -6.04 18.04 -9.75
C ASP A 282 -6.47 16.66 -10.30
N SER A 283 -5.79 16.14 -11.32
CA SER A 283 -6.09 14.83 -11.93
C SER A 283 -4.85 13.93 -11.96
N PRO A 284 -4.97 12.68 -11.46
CA PRO A 284 -3.89 11.71 -11.54
C PRO A 284 -3.64 11.32 -13.00
N SER A 285 -2.41 10.94 -13.32
CA SER A 285 -2.01 10.56 -14.68
C SER A 285 -2.66 9.24 -15.15
N PHE A 286 -3.08 8.40 -14.21
CA PHE A 286 -3.83 7.17 -14.44
C PHE A 286 -4.64 6.78 -13.18
N VAL A 287 -5.61 5.86 -13.35
CA VAL A 287 -6.30 5.19 -12.24
C VAL A 287 -5.56 3.91 -11.88
N CYS A 288 -5.09 3.79 -10.65
CA CYS A 288 -4.47 2.57 -10.14
C CYS A 288 -5.50 1.66 -9.48
N LEU A 289 -5.68 0.43 -10.00
CA LEU A 289 -6.54 -0.60 -9.41
C LEU A 289 -5.65 -1.75 -8.94
N CYS A 290 -5.36 -1.79 -7.65
CA CYS A 290 -4.50 -2.78 -7.03
C CYS A 290 -4.85 -2.96 -5.55
N GLU A 291 -4.09 -3.81 -4.85
CA GLU A 291 -4.18 -3.94 -3.40
C GLU A 291 -4.07 -2.55 -2.72
N GLY A 292 -4.96 -2.28 -1.76
CA GLY A 292 -5.11 -1.01 -1.06
C GLY A 292 -6.06 -0.01 -1.73
N LYS A 293 -6.55 -0.27 -2.94
CA LYS A 293 -7.37 0.68 -3.72
C LYS A 293 -8.81 0.24 -3.90
N LEU A 294 -9.72 1.20 -4.02
CA LEU A 294 -11.11 0.95 -4.39
C LEU A 294 -11.22 0.61 -5.88
N TRP A 295 -11.95 -0.47 -6.22
CA TRP A 295 -12.19 -0.89 -7.60
C TRP A 295 -13.46 -0.30 -8.22
N SER A 296 -14.28 0.33 -7.36
CA SER A 296 -15.57 0.90 -7.72
C SER A 296 -15.68 2.33 -7.22
N THR A 297 -16.33 3.18 -7.99
CA THR A 297 -16.75 4.51 -7.56
C THR A 297 -18.09 4.38 -6.83
N VAL A 298 -18.19 5.01 -5.66
CA VAL A 298 -19.42 5.15 -4.88
C VAL A 298 -19.96 6.56 -5.08
N SER A 299 -21.19 6.69 -5.55
CA SER A 299 -21.88 7.96 -5.72
C SER A 299 -23.30 7.93 -5.14
N MET A 300 -23.91 9.10 -5.01
CA MET A 300 -25.34 9.24 -4.73
C MET A 300 -25.96 10.33 -5.61
N GLU A 301 -27.21 10.13 -6.03
CA GLU A 301 -27.98 11.18 -6.70
C GLU A 301 -28.49 12.17 -5.64
N VAL A 302 -28.23 13.46 -5.84
CA VAL A 302 -28.69 14.53 -4.95
C VAL A 302 -29.32 15.66 -5.74
N MET A 303 -30.29 16.32 -5.14
CA MET A 303 -30.86 17.57 -5.64
C MET A 303 -30.05 18.75 -5.08
N LYS A 304 -29.39 19.51 -5.97
CA LYS A 304 -28.61 20.70 -5.62
C LYS A 304 -29.07 21.87 -6.46
N ARG A 305 -29.62 22.92 -5.82
CA ARG A 305 -30.16 24.12 -6.50
C ARG A 305 -31.16 23.75 -7.61
N ASP A 306 -32.15 22.91 -7.25
CA ASP A 306 -33.21 22.40 -8.13
C ASP A 306 -32.73 21.60 -9.36
N ALA A 307 -31.46 21.21 -9.40
CA ALA A 307 -30.91 20.31 -10.42
C ALA A 307 -30.50 18.97 -9.80
N LYS A 308 -30.82 17.88 -10.50
CA LYS A 308 -30.27 16.55 -10.19
C LYS A 308 -28.78 16.54 -10.52
N SER A 309 -27.98 16.06 -9.58
CA SER A 309 -26.54 15.90 -9.74
C SER A 309 -26.06 14.61 -9.08
N GLU A 310 -25.02 14.00 -9.64
CA GLU A 310 -24.36 12.86 -9.03
C GLU A 310 -23.21 13.35 -8.15
N LEU A 311 -23.27 13.01 -6.87
CA LEU A 311 -22.23 13.33 -5.89
C LEU A 311 -21.37 12.10 -5.66
N VAL A 312 -20.10 12.17 -6.04
CA VAL A 312 -19.11 11.11 -5.78
C VAL A 312 -18.68 11.19 -4.32
N LEU A 313 -18.78 10.07 -3.61
CA LEU A 313 -18.39 9.93 -2.20
C LEU A 313 -17.04 9.21 -2.06
N ALA A 314 -16.67 8.37 -3.03
CA ALA A 314 -15.35 7.78 -3.14
C ALA A 314 -15.14 7.33 -4.59
N SER A 315 -13.95 7.54 -5.14
CA SER A 315 -13.62 7.18 -6.52
C SER A 315 -12.85 5.87 -6.58
N ALA A 316 -13.03 5.11 -7.67
CA ALA A 316 -12.12 4.02 -7.98
C ALA A 316 -10.68 4.54 -8.11
N GLY A 317 -9.72 3.83 -7.50
CA GLY A 317 -8.32 4.21 -7.40
C GLY A 317 -7.93 5.03 -6.16
N GLU A 318 -8.90 5.43 -5.33
CA GLU A 318 -8.60 6.00 -4.01
C GLU A 318 -8.16 4.90 -3.04
N SER A 319 -7.27 5.26 -2.10
CA SER A 319 -6.86 4.37 -1.01
C SER A 319 -8.02 4.17 -0.04
N TRP A 320 -8.43 2.93 0.22
CA TRP A 320 -9.65 2.67 1.02
C TRP A 320 -9.59 3.25 2.45
N TYR A 321 -8.39 3.31 3.04
CA TYR A 321 -8.15 3.81 4.39
C TYR A 321 -8.18 5.35 4.49
N GLU A 322 -7.98 6.04 3.36
CA GLU A 322 -8.07 7.51 3.23
C GLU A 322 -9.45 7.95 2.70
N ALA A 323 -10.12 7.09 1.92
CA ALA A 323 -11.42 7.35 1.32
C ALA A 323 -12.52 7.49 2.39
N ARG A 324 -12.78 8.73 2.80
CA ARG A 324 -13.82 9.07 3.78
C ARG A 324 -14.60 10.29 3.30
N SER A 325 -15.91 10.14 3.25
CA SER A 325 -16.82 11.23 2.88
C SER A 325 -17.87 11.44 3.95
N VAL A 326 -18.15 12.70 4.26
CA VAL A 326 -19.20 13.10 5.18
C VAL A 326 -20.03 14.18 4.52
N VAL A 327 -21.32 13.91 4.34
CA VAL A 327 -22.25 14.84 3.71
C VAL A 327 -23.54 14.91 4.51
N GLU A 328 -24.20 16.06 4.48
CA GLU A 328 -25.53 16.23 5.08
C GLU A 328 -26.58 16.30 3.97
N VAL A 329 -27.63 15.48 4.10
CA VAL A 329 -28.70 15.38 3.10
C VAL A 329 -30.07 15.47 3.79
N ILE A 330 -31.09 15.79 2.99
CA ILE A 330 -32.49 15.79 3.41
C ILE A 330 -33.21 14.74 2.57
N PRO A 331 -33.79 13.68 3.16
CA PRO A 331 -34.56 12.69 2.43
C PRO A 331 -35.93 13.29 2.06
N ASP A 332 -36.07 13.74 0.81
CA ASP A 332 -37.31 14.37 0.31
C ASP A 332 -38.40 13.32 0.05
N GLY A 333 -39.13 12.95 1.11
CA GLY A 333 -40.19 11.94 1.07
C GLY A 333 -39.69 10.49 1.07
N GLU A 334 -38.38 10.28 1.04
CA GLU A 334 -37.75 8.96 1.00
C GLU A 334 -37.53 8.37 2.41
N ARG A 335 -37.66 7.05 2.55
CA ARG A 335 -37.33 6.30 3.78
C ARG A 335 -36.02 5.52 3.68
N GLU A 336 -35.23 5.80 2.65
CA GLU A 336 -33.97 5.14 2.37
C GLU A 336 -32.99 6.12 1.71
N ILE A 337 -31.69 5.88 1.90
CA ILE A 337 -30.62 6.56 1.16
C ILE A 337 -30.07 5.59 0.12
N THR A 338 -30.06 6.01 -1.15
CA THR A 338 -29.60 5.19 -2.27
C THR A 338 -28.19 5.60 -2.69
N PHE A 339 -27.30 4.61 -2.76
CA PHE A 339 -25.95 4.73 -3.29
C PHE A 339 -25.87 4.00 -4.63
N THR A 340 -25.09 4.53 -5.57
CA THR A 340 -24.74 3.86 -6.82
C THR A 340 -23.29 3.42 -6.75
N ILE A 341 -23.05 2.14 -6.97
CA ILE A 341 -21.72 1.55 -7.02
C ILE A 341 -21.41 1.24 -8.48
N THR A 342 -20.35 1.85 -9.01
CA THR A 342 -19.94 1.72 -10.40
C THR A 342 -18.55 1.11 -10.50
N PRO A 343 -18.43 -0.18 -10.89
CA PRO A 343 -17.13 -0.83 -11.11
C PRO A 343 -16.34 -0.14 -12.24
N GLN A 344 -15.07 0.15 -12.01
CA GLN A 344 -14.24 0.87 -12.98
C GLN A 344 -14.03 0.08 -14.29
N GLN A 345 -13.92 -1.24 -14.19
CA GLN A 345 -13.69 -2.13 -15.34
C GLN A 345 -14.95 -2.36 -16.18
N GLU A 346 -16.11 -2.38 -15.53
CA GLU A 346 -17.38 -2.66 -16.17
C GLU A 346 -18.43 -1.64 -15.72
N PRO A 347 -18.35 -0.37 -16.18
CA PRO A 347 -19.29 0.68 -15.75
C PRO A 347 -20.77 0.37 -16.03
N LYS A 348 -21.03 -0.54 -16.98
CA LYS A 348 -22.38 -1.04 -17.30
C LYS A 348 -22.97 -1.94 -16.21
N LYS A 349 -22.14 -2.56 -15.36
CA LYS A 349 -22.55 -3.37 -14.20
C LYS A 349 -22.81 -2.53 -12.94
N LYS A 350 -23.01 -1.21 -13.09
CA LYS A 350 -23.38 -0.36 -11.96
C LYS A 350 -24.65 -0.87 -11.29
N ARG A 351 -24.71 -0.78 -9.96
CA ARG A 351 -25.85 -1.22 -9.16
C ARG A 351 -26.19 -0.22 -8.08
N GLN A 352 -27.44 -0.26 -7.64
CA GLN A 352 -27.92 0.58 -6.54
C GLN A 352 -27.97 -0.23 -5.24
N VAL A 353 -27.56 0.39 -4.15
CA VAL A 353 -27.70 -0.13 -2.79
C VAL A 353 -28.49 0.86 -1.97
N LYS A 354 -29.48 0.36 -1.23
CA LYS A 354 -30.41 1.14 -0.44
C LYS A 354 -30.15 0.87 1.04
N VAL A 355 -30.00 1.92 1.83
CA VAL A 355 -29.86 1.87 3.29
C VAL A 355 -31.13 2.47 3.88
N THR A 356 -31.91 1.65 4.59
CA THR A 356 -33.18 2.08 5.21
C THR A 356 -32.93 2.99 6.41
N LEU A 357 -33.84 3.94 6.63
CA LEU A 357 -33.81 4.86 7.77
C LEU A 357 -34.49 4.25 9.00
N ASP A 358 -34.24 2.97 9.27
CA ASP A 358 -34.88 2.26 10.37
C ASP A 358 -34.50 2.88 11.72
N GLY A 359 -35.50 3.14 12.57
CA GLY A 359 -35.32 3.81 13.85
C GLY A 359 -35.22 5.34 13.79
N PHE A 360 -35.26 5.96 12.61
CA PHE A 360 -35.39 7.41 12.49
C PHE A 360 -36.79 7.90 12.88
N PRO A 361 -36.92 9.11 13.44
CA PRO A 361 -38.21 9.65 13.86
C PRO A 361 -39.12 9.91 12.65
N GLU A 362 -40.41 9.64 12.81
CA GLU A 362 -41.42 10.08 11.84
C GLU A 362 -41.68 11.58 12.02
N ARG A 363 -41.38 12.35 10.97
CA ARG A 363 -41.55 13.80 10.95
C ARG A 363 -42.15 14.26 9.62
N PRO A 364 -42.70 15.49 9.53
CA PRO A 364 -43.10 16.06 8.26
C PRO A 364 -41.97 16.03 7.23
N ASN A 365 -42.29 16.00 5.93
CA ASN A 365 -41.27 15.97 4.89
C ASN A 365 -40.31 17.19 5.01
N LYS A 366 -39.03 16.98 4.69
CA LYS A 366 -37.94 17.99 4.75
C LYS A 366 -37.62 18.53 6.15
N THR A 367 -37.96 17.78 7.20
CA THR A 367 -37.67 18.16 8.61
C THR A 367 -36.69 17.21 9.31
N THR A 368 -36.06 16.33 8.54
CA THR A 368 -34.97 15.46 9.00
C THR A 368 -33.72 15.78 8.18
N LYS A 369 -32.64 16.18 8.86
CA LYS A 369 -31.32 16.31 8.26
C LYS A 369 -30.49 15.09 8.64
N ILE A 370 -29.94 14.41 7.66
CA ILE A 370 -29.19 13.17 7.87
C ILE A 370 -27.73 13.43 7.55
N ARG A 371 -26.86 13.16 8.52
CA ARG A 371 -25.43 13.06 8.28
C ARG A 371 -25.13 11.67 7.73
N VAL A 372 -24.65 11.62 6.50
CA VAL A 372 -24.18 10.41 5.80
C VAL A 372 -22.66 10.40 5.89
N ALA A 373 -22.11 9.45 6.64
CA ALA A 373 -20.68 9.19 6.68
C ALA A 373 -20.38 7.86 5.96
N VAL A 374 -19.51 7.92 4.96
CA VAL A 374 -19.02 6.77 4.19
C VAL A 374 -17.54 6.58 4.49
N GLY A 375 -17.16 5.33 4.76
CA GLY A 375 -15.77 4.88 4.85
C GLY A 375 -15.68 3.42 4.41
N PHE A 376 -14.50 2.80 4.54
CA PHE A 376 -14.25 1.43 4.06
C PHE A 376 -13.47 0.63 5.08
N LEU A 377 -13.76 -0.68 5.19
CA LEU A 377 -12.97 -1.62 5.99
C LEU A 377 -11.82 -2.22 5.17
N ASP A 378 -12.06 -2.39 3.87
CA ASP A 378 -11.15 -2.96 2.88
C ASP A 378 -11.60 -2.50 1.47
N GLU A 379 -10.95 -3.03 0.44
CA GLU A 379 -11.20 -2.71 -0.98
C GLU A 379 -12.60 -3.11 -1.49
N LYS A 380 -13.30 -3.97 -0.75
CA LYS A 380 -14.57 -4.60 -1.15
C LYS A 380 -15.72 -4.25 -0.21
N THR A 381 -15.46 -3.59 0.91
CA THR A 381 -16.44 -3.40 1.98
C THR A 381 -16.57 -1.92 2.36
N MET A 382 -17.65 -1.30 1.92
CA MET A 382 -18.07 0.04 2.34
C MET A 382 -18.84 -0.02 3.66
N VAL A 383 -18.58 0.94 4.54
CA VAL A 383 -19.35 1.19 5.77
C VAL A 383 -20.08 2.51 5.62
N VAL A 384 -21.40 2.47 5.73
CA VAL A 384 -22.26 3.64 5.77
C VAL A 384 -22.76 3.85 7.19
N LYS A 385 -22.65 5.08 7.69
CA LYS A 385 -23.26 5.51 8.94
C LYS A 385 -24.19 6.69 8.66
N LEU A 386 -25.48 6.50 8.94
CA LEU A 386 -26.51 7.53 8.88
C LEU A 386 -26.78 8.01 10.30
N THR A 387 -26.91 9.31 10.52
CA THR A 387 -27.20 9.89 11.84
C THR A 387 -28.18 11.03 11.72
N ASP A 388 -29.26 11.01 12.50
CA ASP A 388 -30.20 12.13 12.58
C ASP A 388 -29.51 13.35 13.21
N GLN A 389 -29.50 14.46 12.49
CA GLN A 389 -29.02 15.75 12.97
C GLN A 389 -30.16 16.70 13.33
N GLY A 390 -31.40 16.42 12.90
CA GLY A 390 -32.51 17.35 13.04
C GLY A 390 -32.23 18.76 12.47
N PHE A 391 -33.01 19.73 12.92
CA PHE A 391 -32.90 21.16 12.61
C PHE A 391 -32.93 22.00 13.90
N GLY A 392 -32.06 21.67 14.85
CA GLY A 392 -31.97 22.38 16.13
C GLY A 392 -33.25 22.23 16.95
N GLU A 393 -33.74 23.32 17.55
CA GLU A 393 -34.90 23.28 18.45
C GLU A 393 -36.22 22.97 17.73
N LEU A 394 -36.35 23.35 16.45
CA LEU A 394 -37.57 23.11 15.66
C LEU A 394 -37.81 21.62 15.43
N PHE A 395 -36.73 20.88 15.18
CA PHE A 395 -36.74 19.42 15.04
C PHE A 395 -35.47 18.89 15.71
N PRO A 396 -35.52 18.54 17.01
CA PRO A 396 -34.33 18.13 17.75
C PRO A 396 -33.64 16.92 17.12
N LYS A 397 -32.30 16.85 17.14
CA LYS A 397 -31.61 15.61 16.80
C LYS A 397 -32.06 14.47 17.72
N THR A 398 -32.10 13.25 17.21
CA THR A 398 -32.29 12.04 18.00
C THR A 398 -30.98 11.26 18.08
N ASP A 399 -30.97 10.20 18.89
CA ASP A 399 -29.88 9.23 18.92
C ASP A 399 -30.00 8.17 17.79
N ALA A 400 -30.90 8.38 16.82
CA ALA A 400 -31.10 7.46 15.71
C ALA A 400 -29.84 7.38 14.84
N VAL A 401 -29.29 6.17 14.76
CA VAL A 401 -28.11 5.84 13.97
C VAL A 401 -28.35 4.51 13.26
N VAL A 402 -28.11 4.50 11.96
CA VAL A 402 -28.03 3.27 11.16
C VAL A 402 -26.59 3.09 10.72
N ARG A 403 -26.02 1.90 10.96
CA ARG A 403 -24.71 1.50 10.43
C ARG A 403 -24.91 0.25 9.58
N GLN A 404 -24.48 0.30 8.32
CA GLN A 404 -24.59 -0.82 7.40
C GLN A 404 -23.28 -1.05 6.66
N GLU A 405 -22.91 -2.32 6.51
CA GLU A 405 -21.81 -2.76 5.66
C GLU A 405 -22.36 -3.20 4.32
N VAL A 406 -21.67 -2.79 3.26
CA VAL A 406 -22.10 -2.95 1.88
C VAL A 406 -20.90 -3.45 1.08
N THR A 407 -21.03 -4.64 0.49
CA THR A 407 -20.05 -5.12 -0.50
C THR A 407 -20.07 -4.19 -1.71
N LEU A 408 -18.91 -3.90 -2.31
CA LEU A 408 -18.74 -3.09 -3.52
C LEU A 408 -18.99 -3.89 -4.81
#